data_AF-A0A2K3KHF0-F1
#
_entry.id   AF-A0A2K3KHF0-F1
#
_cell.length_a   1.000
_cell.length_b   1.000
_cell.length_c   1.000
_cell.angle_alpha   90.00
_cell.angle_beta   90.00
_cell.angle_gamma   90.00
#
_symmetry.space_group_name_H-M   'P 1'
#
loop_
_entity.id
_entity.type
_entity.pdbx_description
1 polymer ?
#
loop_
_entity_poly.entity_id
_entity_poly.type
_entity_poly.pdbx_seq_one_letter_code
_entity_poly.pdbx_strand_id
1 'polypeptide(L)'
;MVIQAIFLLDTLDKDINSFAMRVREWYSWHFPELVKIVNDNYLYCKVAKFIEDKSKLAEDKIEDLTDLLGDEDKAKEIVEAAKASMGQDLSPVDLINVHQFAQRVMDLSDYRRRLSDYLTAKMNDIAPNLQSLVGDSRRLCSGF
;
A
#
# COMPACT_ATOMS: atom_id res chain seq x y z
N MET A 1 -17.24 22.20 -1.39
CA MET A 1 -16.37 21.24 -2.11
C MET A 1 -15.16 20.80 -1.28
N VAL A 2 -14.43 21.69 -0.61
CA VAL A 2 -13.27 21.31 0.24
C VAL A 2 -13.67 20.32 1.35
N ILE A 3 -14.77 20.57 2.06
CA ILE A 3 -15.29 19.67 3.11
C ILE A 3 -15.57 18.26 2.57
N GLN A 4 -16.24 18.14 1.41
CA GLN A 4 -16.53 16.85 0.77
C GLN A 4 -15.25 16.11 0.35
N ALA A 5 -14.24 16.83 -0.12
CA ALA A 5 -12.94 16.25 -0.48
C ALA A 5 -12.18 15.76 0.77
N ILE A 6 -12.29 16.44 1.91
CA ILE A 6 -11.73 15.96 3.19
C ILE A 6 -12.44 14.68 3.65
N PHE A 7 -13.78 14.65 3.63
CA PHE A 7 -14.54 13.43 3.93
C PHE A 7 -14.16 12.27 3.01
N LEU A 8 -14.01 12.54 1.70
CA LEU A 8 -13.58 11.53 0.74
C LEU A 8 -12.18 11.01 1.07
N LEU A 9 -11.25 11.88 1.46
CA LEU A 9 -9.89 11.48 1.84
C LEU A 9 -9.89 10.56 3.07
N ASP A 10 -10.71 10.87 4.09
CA ASP A 10 -10.84 10.02 5.28
C ASP A 10 -11.52 8.67 4.98
N THR A 11 -12.50 8.65 4.07
CA THR A 11 -13.09 7.39 3.59
C THR A 11 -12.07 6.56 2.82
N LEU A 12 -11.31 7.18 1.91
CA LEU A 12 -10.25 6.51 1.15
C LEU A 12 -9.20 5.90 2.06
N ASP A 13 -8.79 6.57 3.13
CA ASP A 13 -7.82 6.02 4.09
C ASP A 13 -8.35 4.75 4.78
N LYS A 14 -9.65 4.68 5.09
CA LYS A 14 -10.26 3.47 5.67
C LYS A 14 -10.36 2.35 4.63
N ASP A 15 -10.79 2.68 3.42
CA ASP A 15 -10.95 1.70 2.33
C ASP A 15 -9.61 1.11 1.91
N ILE A 16 -8.57 1.94 1.74
CA ILE A 16 -7.21 1.48 1.42
C ILE A 16 -6.71 0.49 2.47
N ASN A 17 -6.89 0.80 3.76
CA ASN A 17 -6.48 -0.11 4.83
C ASN A 17 -7.27 -1.42 4.82
N SER A 18 -8.59 -1.36 4.63
CA SER A 18 -9.44 -2.55 4.56
C SER A 18 -9.07 -3.43 3.36
N PHE A 19 -8.88 -2.84 2.19
CA PHE A 19 -8.48 -3.56 0.99
C PHE A 19 -7.07 -4.13 1.10
N ALA A 20 -6.12 -3.38 1.67
CA ALA A 20 -4.77 -3.90 1.88
C ALA A 20 -4.75 -5.07 2.87
N MET A 21 -5.52 -5.02 3.96
CA MET A 21 -5.69 -6.19 4.84
C MET A 21 -6.28 -7.38 4.09
N ARG A 22 -7.21 -7.15 3.16
CA ARG A 22 -7.81 -8.22 2.36
C ARG A 22 -6.83 -8.84 1.35
N VAL A 23 -6.00 -8.04 0.67
CA VAL A 23 -4.87 -8.53 -0.16
C VAL A 23 -3.94 -9.39 0.69
N ARG A 24 -3.62 -8.90 1.90
CA ARG A 24 -2.72 -9.55 2.83
C ARG A 24 -3.26 -10.90 3.27
N GLU A 25 -4.54 -10.99 3.63
CA GLU A 25 -5.20 -12.26 3.92
C GLU A 25 -5.10 -13.24 2.75
N TRP A 26 -5.51 -12.84 1.54
CA TRP A 26 -5.53 -13.73 0.37
C TRP A 26 -4.14 -14.24 0.01
N TYR A 27 -3.15 -13.35 0.01
CA TYR A 27 -1.77 -13.71 -0.30
C TYR A 27 -1.10 -14.50 0.84
N SER A 28 -1.58 -14.39 2.09
CA SER A 28 -1.10 -15.23 3.20
C SER A 28 -1.36 -16.72 2.98
N TRP A 29 -2.38 -17.09 2.20
CA TRP A 29 -2.61 -18.50 1.84
C TRP A 29 -1.49 -19.03 0.92
N HIS A 30 -0.96 -18.16 0.06
CA HIS A 30 0.18 -18.47 -0.81
C HIS A 30 1.51 -18.42 -0.09
N PHE A 31 1.71 -17.36 0.69
CA PHE A 31 2.99 -17.00 1.27
C PHE A 31 2.79 -16.36 2.65
N PRO A 32 2.53 -17.20 3.69
CA PRO A 32 2.20 -16.71 5.03
C PRO A 32 3.37 -16.00 5.73
N GLU A 33 4.60 -16.29 5.33
CA GLU A 33 5.80 -15.73 5.97
C GLU A 33 6.02 -14.26 5.64
N LEU A 34 5.60 -13.82 4.44
CA LEU A 34 5.73 -12.42 4.02
C LEU A 34 5.02 -11.44 4.96
N VAL A 35 3.94 -11.89 5.59
CA VAL A 35 3.14 -11.12 6.55
C VAL A 35 3.97 -10.72 7.77
N LYS A 36 4.91 -11.57 8.20
CA LYS A 36 5.76 -11.33 9.37
C LYS A 36 6.91 -10.38 9.05
N ILE A 37 7.41 -10.43 7.82
CA ILE A 37 8.56 -9.62 7.38
C ILE A 37 8.12 -8.20 7.04
N VAL A 38 7.01 -8.06 6.31
CA VAL A 38 6.51 -6.76 5.84
C VAL A 38 5.32 -6.34 6.68
N ASN A 39 5.50 -5.34 7.54
CA ASN A 39 4.44 -4.79 8.40
C ASN A 39 3.58 -3.72 7.70
N ASP A 40 4.14 -3.01 6.71
CA ASP A 40 3.42 -1.96 5.99
C ASP A 40 2.54 -2.57 4.90
N ASN A 41 1.24 -2.27 4.98
CA ASN A 41 0.20 -2.69 4.05
C ASN A 41 0.45 -2.27 2.59
N TYR A 42 0.95 -1.06 2.38
CA TYR A 42 1.22 -0.52 1.05
C TYR A 42 2.47 -1.16 0.44
N LEU A 43 3.54 -1.31 1.23
CA LEU A 43 4.73 -2.06 0.81
C LEU A 43 4.39 -3.52 0.52
N TYR A 44 3.54 -4.14 1.34
CA TYR A 44 3.08 -5.51 1.12
C TYR A 44 2.39 -5.67 -0.24
N CYS A 45 1.51 -4.73 -0.62
CA CYS A 45 0.85 -4.77 -1.93
C CYS A 45 1.84 -4.63 -3.10
N LYS A 46 2.87 -3.78 -2.96
CA LYS A 46 3.94 -3.64 -3.96
C LYS A 46 4.75 -4.93 -4.11
N VAL A 47 5.16 -5.51 -2.99
CA VAL A 47 5.98 -6.72 -2.95
C VAL A 47 5.19 -7.93 -3.47
N ALA A 48 3.94 -8.09 -3.05
CA ALA A 48 3.06 -9.15 -3.54
C ALA A 48 2.83 -9.08 -5.06
N LYS A 49 2.75 -7.86 -5.62
CA LYS A 49 2.67 -7.67 -7.07
C LYS A 49 3.98 -8.01 -7.78
N PHE A 50 5.13 -7.71 -7.18
CA PHE A 50 6.43 -7.92 -7.79
C PHE A 50 6.88 -9.39 -7.79
N ILE A 51 6.58 -10.11 -6.71
CA ILE A 51 6.97 -11.52 -6.55
C ILE A 51 6.22 -12.41 -7.55
N GLU A 52 4.92 -12.15 -7.74
CA GLU A 52 3.95 -12.99 -8.46
C GLU A 52 3.87 -14.43 -7.97
N ASP A 53 4.90 -15.23 -8.30
CA ASP A 53 5.05 -16.64 -7.92
C ASP A 53 6.29 -16.81 -7.05
N LYS A 54 6.14 -17.58 -5.97
CA LYS A 54 7.27 -18.01 -5.13
C LYS A 54 8.38 -18.72 -5.93
N SER A 55 8.02 -19.39 -7.03
CA SER A 55 8.96 -20.10 -7.91
C SER A 55 9.83 -19.18 -8.77
N LYS A 56 9.42 -17.91 -8.94
CA LYS A 56 10.14 -16.90 -9.73
C LYS A 56 11.01 -15.98 -8.86
N LEU A 57 11.13 -16.27 -7.56
CA LEU A 57 12.07 -15.58 -6.67
C LEU A 57 13.47 -16.18 -6.86
N ALA A 58 14.26 -15.52 -7.69
CA ALA A 58 15.69 -15.78 -7.85
C ALA A 58 16.50 -14.68 -7.12
N GLU A 59 17.79 -14.95 -6.87
CA GLU A 59 18.70 -13.99 -6.26
C GLU A 59 18.81 -12.67 -7.04
N ASP A 60 18.56 -12.71 -8.36
CA ASP A 60 18.53 -11.53 -9.24
C ASP A 60 17.44 -10.52 -8.86
N LYS A 61 16.38 -10.95 -8.17
CA LYS A 61 15.29 -10.05 -7.71
C LYS A 61 15.56 -9.41 -6.34
N ILE A 62 16.69 -9.73 -5.70
CA ILE A 62 17.06 -9.16 -4.39
C ILE A 62 17.33 -7.66 -4.52
N GLU A 63 17.97 -7.22 -5.60
CA GLU A 63 18.26 -5.80 -5.83
C GLU A 63 16.95 -4.99 -5.97
N ASP A 64 16.03 -5.45 -6.81
CA ASP A 64 14.72 -4.81 -7.00
C ASP A 64 13.87 -4.81 -5.71
N LEU A 65 13.93 -5.89 -4.92
CA LEU A 65 13.27 -5.96 -3.61
C LEU A 65 13.93 -5.01 -2.60
N THR A 66 15.25 -4.87 -2.64
CA THR A 66 15.98 -3.94 -1.78
C THR A 66 15.61 -2.49 -2.12
N ASP A 67 15.47 -2.16 -3.40
CA ASP A 67 15.01 -0.85 -3.84
C ASP A 67 13.56 -0.57 -3.42
N LEU A 68 12.70 -1.60 -3.40
CA LEU A 68 11.30 -1.46 -2.98
C LEU A 68 11.12 -1.36 -1.47
N LEU A 69 11.86 -2.18 -0.69
CA LEU A 69 11.75 -2.20 0.77
C LEU A 69 12.66 -1.18 1.46
N GLY A 70 13.71 -0.72 0.79
CA GLY A 70 14.77 0.12 1.36
C GLY A 70 15.69 -0.61 2.36
N ASP A 71 15.49 -1.91 2.55
CA ASP A 71 16.19 -2.75 3.53
C ASP A 71 16.66 -4.05 2.87
N GLU A 72 17.98 -4.18 2.70
CA GLU A 72 18.61 -5.36 2.09
C GLU A 72 18.41 -6.62 2.95
N ASP A 73 18.41 -6.46 4.27
CA ASP A 73 18.19 -7.56 5.21
C ASP A 73 16.79 -8.18 5.05
N LYS A 74 15.76 -7.35 4.87
CA LYS A 74 14.38 -7.83 4.64
C LYS A 74 14.25 -8.50 3.27
N ALA A 75 14.94 -8.00 2.25
CA ALA A 75 14.92 -8.62 0.93
C ALA A 75 15.51 -10.04 0.96
N LYS A 76 16.64 -10.22 1.66
CA LYS A 76 17.24 -11.55 1.89
C LYS A 76 16.32 -12.47 2.70
N GLU A 77 15.69 -11.93 3.76
CA GLU A 77 14.74 -12.69 4.58
C GLU A 77 13.53 -13.17 3.75
N ILE A 78 13.01 -12.35 2.81
CA ILE A 78 11.92 -12.73 1.91
C ILE A 78 12.33 -13.89 0.99
N VAL A 79 13.55 -13.86 0.43
CA VAL A 79 14.03 -14.92 -0.47
C VAL A 79 14.22 -16.23 0.29
N GLU A 80 14.80 -16.18 1.49
CA GLU A 80 14.97 -17.37 2.34
C GLU A 80 13.61 -17.92 2.80
N ALA A 81 12.69 -17.04 3.20
CA ALA A 81 11.31 -17.41 3.53
C ALA A 81 10.57 -18.03 2.33
N ALA A 82 10.84 -17.56 1.10
CA ALA A 82 10.24 -18.13 -0.10
C ALA A 82 10.75 -19.56 -0.38
N LYS A 83 12.04 -19.82 -0.14
CA LYS A 83 12.61 -21.19 -0.22
C LYS A 83 12.07 -22.10 0.87
N ALA A 84 11.86 -21.57 2.08
CA ALA A 84 11.31 -22.30 3.23
C ALA A 84 9.78 -22.35 3.25
N SER A 85 9.11 -21.73 2.27
CA SER A 85 7.68 -21.46 2.35
C SER A 85 6.84 -22.73 2.34
N MET A 86 5.98 -22.85 3.35
CA MET A 86 4.98 -23.93 3.48
C MET A 86 3.61 -23.55 2.89
N GLY A 87 3.52 -22.43 2.16
CA GLY A 87 2.26 -21.97 1.58
C GLY A 87 1.81 -22.80 0.37
N GLN A 88 0.50 -22.87 0.14
CA GLN A 88 -0.06 -23.64 -0.96
C GLN A 88 0.05 -22.90 -2.29
N ASP A 89 0.16 -23.65 -3.38
CA ASP A 89 0.07 -23.09 -4.72
C ASP A 89 -1.39 -22.66 -4.97
N LEU A 90 -1.60 -21.36 -5.20
CA LEU A 90 -2.90 -20.87 -5.63
C LEU A 90 -3.08 -21.14 -7.12
N SER A 91 -4.36 -21.19 -7.53
CA SER A 91 -4.70 -21.19 -8.95
C SER A 91 -4.15 -19.94 -9.63
N PRO A 92 -3.66 -20.02 -10.88
CA PRO A 92 -3.22 -18.84 -11.62
C PRO A 92 -4.33 -17.78 -11.75
N VAL A 93 -5.59 -18.21 -11.76
CA VAL A 93 -6.75 -17.28 -11.78
C VAL A 93 -6.83 -16.47 -10.48
N ASP A 94 -6.59 -17.11 -9.35
CA ASP A 94 -6.63 -16.45 -8.05
C ASP A 94 -5.44 -15.52 -7.86
N LEU A 95 -4.25 -15.89 -8.34
CA LEU A 95 -3.08 -15.03 -8.36
C LEU A 95 -3.33 -13.75 -9.18
N ILE A 96 -3.91 -13.88 -10.38
CA ILE A 96 -4.28 -12.73 -11.22
C ILE A 96 -5.26 -11.82 -10.46
N ASN A 97 -6.26 -12.39 -9.79
CA ASN A 97 -7.23 -11.61 -9.02
C ASN A 97 -6.55 -10.87 -7.85
N VAL A 98 -5.66 -11.52 -7.10
CA VAL A 98 -4.90 -10.89 -6.01
C VAL A 98 -4.04 -9.75 -6.56
N HIS A 99 -3.37 -9.94 -7.69
CA HIS A 99 -2.53 -8.90 -8.30
C HIS A 99 -3.35 -7.72 -8.80
N GLN A 100 -4.48 -7.97 -9.45
CA GLN A 100 -5.40 -6.90 -9.84
C GLN A 100 -5.88 -6.13 -8.62
N PHE A 101 -6.20 -6.83 -7.53
CA PHE A 101 -6.65 -6.21 -6.30
C PHE A 101 -5.54 -5.37 -5.63
N ALA A 102 -4.32 -5.88 -5.57
CA ALA A 102 -3.14 -5.14 -5.12
C ALA A 102 -2.89 -3.89 -5.98
N GLN A 103 -3.03 -3.99 -7.31
CA GLN A 103 -2.94 -2.84 -8.20
C GLN A 103 -3.98 -1.78 -7.90
N ARG A 104 -5.24 -2.18 -7.65
CA ARG A 104 -6.30 -1.22 -7.27
C ARG A 104 -5.98 -0.49 -5.98
N VAL A 105 -5.42 -1.18 -4.98
CA VAL A 105 -4.99 -0.55 -3.72
C VAL A 105 -3.88 0.48 -3.97
N MET A 106 -2.92 0.17 -4.83
CA MET A 106 -1.89 1.14 -5.23
C MET A 106 -2.47 2.35 -5.97
N ASP A 107 -3.37 2.13 -6.93
CA ASP A 107 -4.03 3.21 -7.68
C ASP A 107 -4.82 4.13 -6.74
N LEU A 108 -5.52 3.55 -5.75
CA LEU A 108 -6.26 4.30 -4.72
C LEU A 108 -5.31 5.10 -3.82
N SER A 109 -4.15 4.55 -3.47
CA SER A 109 -3.13 5.23 -2.68
C SER A 109 -2.54 6.43 -3.44
N ASP A 110 -2.27 6.28 -4.74
CA ASP A 110 -1.83 7.37 -5.61
C ASP A 110 -2.91 8.42 -5.81
N TYR A 111 -4.18 8.01 -5.89
CA TYR A 111 -5.31 8.91 -5.94
C TYR A 111 -5.44 9.72 -4.64
N ARG A 112 -5.29 9.06 -3.48
CA ARG A 112 -5.27 9.70 -2.17
C ARG A 112 -4.15 10.73 -2.05
N ARG A 113 -2.95 10.45 -2.56
CA ARG A 113 -1.86 11.44 -2.64
C ARG A 113 -2.24 12.65 -3.49
N ARG A 114 -2.73 12.41 -4.70
CA ARG A 114 -3.19 13.48 -5.61
C ARG A 114 -4.30 14.33 -5.02
N LEU A 115 -5.24 13.71 -4.30
CA LEU A 115 -6.33 14.42 -3.62
C LEU A 115 -5.80 15.27 -2.45
N SER A 116 -4.81 14.77 -1.71
CA SER A 116 -4.13 15.51 -0.65
C SER A 116 -3.42 16.75 -1.21
N ASP A 117 -2.66 16.59 -2.29
CA ASP A 117 -1.95 17.71 -2.95
C ASP A 117 -2.94 18.76 -3.47
N TYR A 118 -4.04 18.31 -4.06
CA TYR A 118 -5.13 19.17 -4.52
C TYR A 118 -5.77 19.96 -3.35
N LEU A 119 -6.04 19.30 -2.23
CA LEU A 119 -6.57 19.96 -1.03
C LEU A 119 -5.62 21.02 -0.48
N THR A 120 -4.32 20.71 -0.42
CA THR A 120 -3.28 21.66 0.02
C THR A 120 -3.20 22.87 -0.91
N ALA A 121 -3.25 22.66 -2.23
CA ALA A 121 -3.24 23.76 -3.20
C ALA A 121 -4.49 24.65 -3.07
N LYS A 122 -5.67 24.05 -2.88
CA LYS A 122 -6.92 24.80 -2.69
C LYS A 122 -7.00 25.51 -1.35
N MET A 123 -6.44 24.94 -0.28
CA MET A 123 -6.41 25.62 1.02
C MET A 123 -5.47 26.82 1.02
N ASN A 124 -4.35 26.74 0.30
CA ASN A 124 -3.44 27.88 0.08
C ASN A 124 -4.11 29.04 -0.67
N ASP A 125 -4.99 28.74 -1.63
CA ASP A 125 -5.75 29.74 -2.40
C ASP A 125 -6.87 30.39 -1.56
N ILE A 126 -7.54 29.61 -0.70
CA ILE A 126 -8.70 30.07 0.07
C ILE A 126 -8.30 30.75 1.40
N ALA A 127 -7.27 30.26 2.09
CA ALA A 127 -6.90 30.72 3.43
C ALA A 127 -5.40 30.48 3.78
N PRO A 128 -4.45 31.21 3.14
CA PRO A 128 -3.02 31.00 3.34
C PRO A 128 -2.56 31.24 4.78
N ASN A 129 -3.20 32.19 5.48
CA ASN A 129 -2.88 32.54 6.87
C ASN A 129 -3.37 31.50 7.89
N LEU A 130 -4.40 30.72 7.54
CA LEU A 130 -4.94 29.67 8.42
C LEU A 130 -4.10 28.40 8.29
N GLN A 131 -3.60 28.11 7.08
CA GLN A 131 -2.71 26.99 6.80
C GLN A 131 -1.34 27.13 7.47
N SER A 132 -0.75 28.34 7.45
CA SER A 132 0.53 28.60 8.12
C SER A 132 0.46 28.48 9.64
N LEU A 133 -0.71 28.74 10.24
CA LEU A 133 -0.90 28.69 11.69
C LEU A 133 -1.25 27.28 12.21
N VAL A 134 -1.99 26.48 11.43
CA VAL A 134 -2.55 25.19 11.89
C VAL A 134 -1.81 23.98 11.30
N GLY A 135 -1.00 24.16 10.26
CA GLY A 135 -0.08 23.16 9.70
C GLY A 135 -0.76 22.00 8.96
N ASP A 136 -1.95 21.57 9.40
CA ASP A 136 -2.67 20.42 8.85
C ASP A 136 -4.18 20.73 8.72
N SER A 137 -4.64 20.85 7.47
CA SER A 137 -6.00 21.26 7.10
C SER A 137 -7.10 20.32 7.61
N ARG A 138 -6.72 19.10 8.00
CA ARG A 138 -7.63 18.02 8.41
C ARG A 138 -8.44 18.31 9.67
N ARG A 139 -7.89 19.08 10.62
CA ARG A 139 -8.55 19.33 11.92
C ARG A 139 -9.49 20.55 11.94
N LEU A 140 -9.38 21.44 10.97
CA LEU A 140 -10.15 22.69 10.95
C LEU A 140 -11.60 22.51 10.47
N CYS A 141 -11.84 21.56 9.56
CA CYS A 141 -13.17 21.36 8.96
C CYS A 141 -14.00 20.24 9.62
N SER A 142 -13.44 19.46 10.55
CA SER A 142 -14.19 18.44 11.29
C SER A 142 -15.05 19.02 12.44
N GLY A 143 -14.93 20.32 12.70
CA GLY A 143 -15.68 21.05 13.73
C GLY A 143 -16.87 21.85 13.21
N PHE A 144 -17.24 21.72 11.93
CA PHE A 144 -18.40 22.36 11.30
C PHE A 144 -19.37 21.33 10.74
#